data_AF-A0AAE1PF69-F1
#
_entry.id   AF-A0AAE1PF69-F1
#
_cell.length_a   1.000
_cell.length_b   1.000
_cell.length_c   1.000
_cell.angle_alpha   90.00
_cell.angle_beta   90.00
_cell.angle_gamma   90.00
#
_symmetry.space_group_name_H-M   'P 1'
#
loop_
_entity.id
_entity.type
_entity.pdbx_description
1 polymer ?
#
loop_
_entity_poly.entity_id
_entity_poly.type
_entity_poly.pdbx_seq_one_letter_code
_entity_poly.pdbx_strand_id
1 'polypeptide(L)'
;MALGSIPTHQIATSLGAEKARALLMFHAFISCDTVSSFAGKGKKTAFNSWKSFDAVMDIFARLVTRPGSFEEDCMSILESYVVVMYDRESAETTVNSARKQMFTCKGRSFNAIPPSRTALLQYAQRATY
;
A
#
# COMPACT_ATOMS: atom_id res chain seq x y z
N MET A 1 25.20 0.83 -21.50
CA MET A 1 23.86 0.22 -21.47
C MET A 1 22.87 1.31 -21.85
N ALA A 2 22.33 1.31 -23.07
CA ALA A 2 21.35 2.31 -23.47
C ALA A 2 20.08 2.10 -22.65
N LEU A 3 19.67 3.11 -21.87
CA LEU A 3 18.35 3.16 -21.23
C LEU A 3 17.31 3.35 -22.35
N GLY A 4 16.96 2.26 -23.03
CA GLY A 4 15.88 2.27 -24.00
C GLY A 4 14.58 2.67 -23.30
N SER A 5 13.86 3.65 -23.85
CA SER A 5 12.54 4.03 -23.34
C SER A 5 11.60 2.83 -23.43
N ILE A 6 11.08 2.36 -22.30
CA ILE A 6 10.05 1.32 -22.29
C ILE A 6 8.70 2.01 -22.55
N PRO A 7 7.96 1.65 -23.61
CA PRO A 7 6.67 2.25 -23.88
C PRO A 7 5.66 1.91 -22.78
N THR A 8 4.94 2.93 -22.28
CA THR A 8 3.96 2.76 -21.20
C THR A 8 2.87 1.73 -21.54
N HIS A 9 2.46 1.64 -22.81
CA HIS A 9 1.46 0.66 -23.24
C HIS A 9 1.96 -0.79 -23.08
N GLN A 10 3.25 -1.07 -23.26
CA GLN A 10 3.80 -2.42 -23.04
C GLN A 10 3.77 -2.78 -21.56
N ILE A 11 4.06 -1.82 -20.69
CA ILE A 11 3.97 -2.00 -19.23
C ILE A 11 2.52 -2.29 -18.84
N ALA A 12 1.57 -1.48 -19.32
CA ALA A 12 0.14 -1.67 -19.06
C ALA A 12 -0.36 -3.04 -19.53
N THR A 13 0.02 -3.47 -20.74
CA THR A 13 -0.31 -4.81 -21.27
C THR A 13 0.27 -5.91 -20.38
N SER A 14 1.53 -5.79 -19.94
CA SER A 14 2.17 -6.80 -19.09
C SER A 14 1.57 -6.90 -17.69
N LEU A 15 1.04 -5.80 -17.16
CA LEU A 15 0.40 -5.74 -15.86
C LEU A 15 -1.06 -6.22 -15.88
N GLY A 16 -1.70 -6.17 -17.05
CA GLY A 16 -3.13 -6.39 -17.20
C GLY A 16 -3.95 -5.13 -16.87
N ALA A 17 -5.15 -5.05 -17.46
CA ALA A 17 -5.97 -3.85 -17.44
C ALA A 17 -6.40 -3.40 -16.02
N GLU A 18 -6.66 -4.33 -15.11
CA GLU A 18 -7.09 -4.02 -13.74
C GLU A 18 -5.95 -3.45 -12.90
N LYS A 19 -4.80 -4.12 -12.91
CA LYS A 19 -3.61 -3.68 -12.17
C LYS A 19 -3.06 -2.37 -12.74
N ALA A 20 -3.14 -2.18 -14.07
CA ALA A 20 -2.79 -0.93 -14.71
C ALA A 20 -3.69 0.23 -14.27
N ARG A 21 -5.02 0.02 -14.12
CA ARG A 21 -5.96 1.02 -13.59
C ARG A 21 -5.65 1.39 -12.14
N ALA A 22 -5.35 0.40 -11.30
CA ALA A 22 -5.01 0.61 -9.90
C ALA A 22 -3.60 1.21 -9.67
N LEU A 23 -2.72 1.19 -10.69
CA LEU A 23 -1.31 1.54 -10.54
C LEU A 23 -1.08 2.99 -10.12
N LEU A 24 -1.91 3.92 -10.59
CA LEU A 24 -1.80 5.33 -10.22
C LEU A 24 -2.05 5.53 -8.73
N MET A 25 -3.13 4.95 -8.20
CA MET A 25 -3.43 5.01 -6.77
C MET A 25 -2.40 4.25 -5.93
N PHE A 26 -1.90 3.10 -6.41
CA PHE A 26 -0.78 2.42 -5.75
C PHE A 26 0.47 3.32 -5.67
N HIS A 27 0.81 4.04 -6.75
CA HIS A 27 1.94 4.96 -6.76
C HIS A 27 1.74 6.10 -5.75
N ALA A 28 0.55 6.71 -5.78
CA ALA A 28 0.12 7.74 -4.84
C ALA A 28 0.22 7.28 -3.39
N PHE A 29 -0.22 6.05 -3.12
CA PHE A 29 -0.31 5.49 -1.77
C PHE A 29 1.02 5.00 -1.22
N ILE A 30 2.04 4.69 -2.02
CA ILE A 30 3.31 4.17 -1.45
C ILE A 30 4.34 5.28 -1.26
N SER A 31 4.45 6.14 -2.26
CA SER A 31 5.29 7.34 -2.23
C SER A 31 5.16 8.04 -3.59
N CYS A 32 4.53 9.20 -3.60
CA CYS A 32 4.69 10.22 -4.64
C CYS A 32 5.26 11.49 -4.01
N ASP A 33 5.50 12.53 -4.80
CA ASP A 33 6.14 13.78 -4.32
C ASP A 33 5.31 14.49 -3.24
N THR A 34 4.01 14.19 -3.14
CA THR A 34 3.09 14.86 -2.21
C THR A 34 2.80 14.06 -0.95
N VAL A 35 3.21 12.78 -0.83
CA VAL A 35 3.03 11.97 0.38
C VAL A 35 4.36 11.41 0.90
N SER A 36 4.48 11.24 2.21
CA SER A 36 5.65 10.60 2.82
C SER A 36 5.77 9.12 2.41
N SER A 37 6.93 8.52 2.66
CA SER A 37 7.13 7.08 2.49
C SER A 37 6.85 6.31 3.79
N PHE A 38 6.51 5.03 3.66
CA PHE A 38 6.45 4.11 4.79
C PHE A 38 7.87 3.75 5.27
N ALA A 39 8.15 3.92 6.56
CA ALA A 39 9.46 3.65 7.13
C ALA A 39 9.92 2.20 6.86
N GLY A 40 11.10 2.05 6.26
CA GLY A 40 11.67 0.74 5.91
C GLY A 40 10.99 0.01 4.76
N LYS A 41 10.05 0.65 4.03
CA LYS A 41 9.32 0.05 2.91
C LYS A 41 9.53 0.85 1.64
N GLY A 42 9.94 0.15 0.58
CA GLY A 42 10.12 0.73 -0.76
C GLY A 42 9.12 0.17 -1.77
N LYS A 43 9.13 0.74 -2.99
CA LYS A 43 8.25 0.35 -4.10
C LYS A 43 8.27 -1.16 -4.38
N LYS A 44 9.44 -1.80 -4.34
CA LYS A 44 9.59 -3.25 -4.55
C LYS A 44 8.86 -4.06 -3.46
N THR A 45 9.03 -3.69 -2.20
CA THR A 45 8.36 -4.38 -1.07
C THR A 45 6.85 -4.21 -1.15
N ALA A 46 6.38 -2.98 -1.39
CA ALA A 46 4.97 -2.68 -1.56
C ALA A 46 4.36 -3.46 -2.73
N PHE A 47 5.01 -3.44 -3.90
CA PHE A 47 4.51 -4.13 -5.09
C PHE A 47 4.47 -5.65 -4.91
N ASN A 48 5.46 -6.24 -4.24
CA ASN A 48 5.44 -7.65 -3.89
C ASN A 48 4.32 -7.99 -2.89
N SER A 49 4.04 -7.09 -1.95
CA SER A 49 2.95 -7.24 -0.98
C SER A 49 1.60 -7.21 -1.70
N TRP A 50 1.46 -6.35 -2.72
CA TRP A 50 0.25 -6.27 -3.54
C TRP A 50 0.04 -7.57 -4.32
N LYS A 51 1.10 -8.16 -4.90
CA LYS A 51 1.02 -9.49 -5.53
C LYS A 51 0.61 -10.62 -4.58
N SER A 52 0.82 -10.47 -3.27
CA SER A 52 0.41 -11.46 -2.27
C SER A 52 -0.93 -11.15 -1.61
N PHE A 53 -1.54 -10.02 -1.93
CA PHE A 53 -2.79 -9.54 -1.33
C PHE A 53 -3.60 -8.77 -2.37
N ASP A 54 -4.20 -9.51 -3.31
CA ASP A 54 -4.89 -8.91 -4.47
C ASP A 54 -6.16 -8.14 -4.09
N ALA A 55 -6.74 -8.39 -2.90
CA ALA A 55 -7.94 -7.70 -2.41
C ALA A 55 -7.80 -6.17 -2.36
N VAL A 56 -6.58 -5.64 -2.24
CA VAL A 56 -6.34 -4.18 -2.25
C VAL A 56 -6.49 -3.56 -3.65
N MET A 57 -6.46 -4.36 -4.72
CA MET A 57 -6.56 -3.87 -6.09
C MET A 57 -7.88 -3.13 -6.36
N ASP A 58 -8.99 -3.68 -5.90
CA ASP A 58 -10.31 -3.07 -6.06
C ASP A 58 -10.41 -1.76 -5.27
N ILE A 59 -9.77 -1.69 -4.10
CA ILE A 59 -9.73 -0.46 -3.30
C ILE A 59 -8.92 0.61 -4.03
N PHE A 60 -7.75 0.28 -4.57
CA PHE A 60 -6.97 1.21 -5.36
C PHE A 60 -7.72 1.70 -6.62
N ALA A 61 -8.43 0.80 -7.29
CA ALA A 61 -9.27 1.15 -8.44
C ALA A 61 -10.47 2.03 -8.06
N ARG A 62 -11.10 1.79 -6.91
CA ARG A 62 -12.19 2.65 -6.39
C ARG A 62 -11.67 4.04 -6.06
N LEU A 63 -10.61 4.12 -5.27
CA LEU A 63 -10.05 5.39 -4.77
C LEU A 63 -9.53 6.30 -5.87
N VAL A 64 -8.99 5.75 -6.97
CA VAL A 64 -8.58 6.58 -8.13
C VAL A 64 -9.76 7.20 -8.87
N THR A 65 -10.93 6.55 -8.86
CA THR A 65 -12.12 7.01 -9.59
C THR A 65 -13.03 7.92 -8.76
N ARG A 66 -12.96 7.80 -7.44
CA ARG A 66 -13.83 8.53 -6.50
C ARG A 66 -13.04 9.07 -5.31
N PRO A 67 -12.19 10.09 -5.52
CA PRO A 67 -11.50 10.75 -4.41
C PRO A 67 -12.54 11.38 -3.46
N GLY A 68 -12.36 11.18 -2.16
CA GLY A 68 -13.23 11.77 -1.11
C GLY A 68 -14.26 10.84 -0.45
N SER A 69 -14.58 9.67 -1.02
CA SER A 69 -15.40 8.65 -0.32
C SER A 69 -14.50 7.59 0.31
N PHE A 70 -13.87 7.94 1.44
CA PHE A 70 -13.02 7.02 2.18
C PHE A 70 -13.86 6.23 3.19
N GLU A 71 -14.50 5.17 2.70
CA GLU A 71 -15.38 4.28 3.47
C GLU A 71 -14.56 3.36 4.41
N GLU A 72 -15.19 2.85 5.48
CA GLU A 72 -14.52 2.05 6.52
C GLU A 72 -14.05 0.68 6.01
N ASP A 73 -14.73 0.13 4.99
CA ASP A 73 -14.32 -1.09 4.27
C ASP A 73 -12.99 -0.87 3.52
N CYS A 74 -12.84 0.27 2.84
CA CYS A 74 -11.60 0.67 2.18
C CYS A 74 -10.45 0.73 3.19
N MET A 75 -10.69 1.37 4.35
CA MET A 75 -9.69 1.46 5.40
C MET A 75 -9.26 0.08 5.92
N SER A 76 -10.21 -0.82 6.15
CA SER A 76 -9.95 -2.17 6.67
C SER A 76 -9.04 -2.99 5.75
N ILE A 77 -9.27 -2.91 4.43
CA ILE A 77 -8.43 -3.58 3.43
C ILE A 77 -7.05 -2.92 3.31
N LEU A 78 -6.98 -1.59 3.40
CA LEU A 78 -5.71 -0.87 3.41
C LEU A 78 -4.87 -1.19 4.65
N GLU A 79 -5.50 -1.35 5.82
CA GLU A 79 -4.81 -1.81 7.03
C GLU A 79 -4.21 -3.19 6.81
N SER A 80 -5.00 -4.15 6.31
CA SER A 80 -4.53 -5.52 6.05
C SER A 80 -3.36 -5.52 5.05
N TYR A 81 -3.46 -4.72 3.99
CA TYR A 81 -2.37 -4.56 3.02
C TYR A 81 -1.09 -3.99 3.66
N VAL A 82 -1.21 -2.98 4.52
CA VAL A 82 -0.06 -2.41 5.26
C VAL A 82 0.50 -3.44 6.24
N VAL A 83 -0.32 -4.24 6.91
CA VAL A 83 0.17 -5.34 7.76
C VAL A 83 0.98 -6.33 6.93
N VAL A 84 0.47 -6.82 5.81
CA VAL A 84 1.20 -7.72 4.90
C VAL A 84 2.52 -7.11 4.43
N MET A 85 2.53 -5.80 4.15
CA MET A 85 3.75 -5.07 3.76
C MET A 85 4.80 -5.02 4.88
N TYR A 86 4.37 -4.96 6.14
CA TYR A 86 5.26 -4.95 7.29
C TYR A 86 5.67 -6.36 7.74
N ASP A 87 4.76 -7.31 7.64
CA ASP A 87 4.88 -8.66 8.16
C ASP A 87 3.95 -9.62 7.41
N ARG A 88 4.45 -10.21 6.32
CA ARG A 88 3.69 -11.08 5.41
C ARG A 88 3.04 -12.29 6.10
N GLU A 89 3.64 -12.74 7.19
CA GLU A 89 3.18 -13.90 7.96
C GLU A 89 2.31 -13.51 9.17
N SER A 90 1.95 -12.23 9.31
CA SER A 90 1.08 -11.81 10.39
C SER A 90 -0.33 -12.36 10.19
N ALA A 91 -0.92 -12.86 11.27
CA ALA A 91 -2.34 -13.20 11.31
C ALA A 91 -3.23 -11.99 11.60
N GLU A 92 -2.64 -10.82 11.89
CA GLU A 92 -3.37 -9.60 12.20
C GLU A 92 -3.85 -8.91 10.93
N THR A 93 -5.03 -8.30 10.99
CA THR A 93 -5.62 -7.53 9.87
C THR A 93 -5.62 -6.03 10.12
N THR A 94 -5.32 -5.60 11.35
CA THR A 94 -5.27 -4.18 11.73
C THR A 94 -3.84 -3.75 12.01
N VAL A 95 -3.50 -2.52 11.65
CA VAL A 95 -2.13 -2.03 11.85
C VAL A 95 -1.80 -1.86 13.32
N ASN A 96 -2.79 -1.55 14.16
CA ASN A 96 -2.59 -1.40 15.61
C ASN A 96 -2.29 -2.75 16.30
N SER A 97 -3.02 -3.82 15.96
CA SER A 97 -2.74 -5.15 16.51
C SER A 97 -1.40 -5.69 16.00
N ALA A 98 -1.13 -5.57 14.70
CA ALA A 98 0.16 -5.94 14.12
C ALA A 98 1.31 -5.16 14.78
N ARG A 99 1.16 -3.85 14.97
CA ARG A 99 2.14 -3.00 15.65
C ARG A 99 2.43 -3.49 17.06
N LYS A 100 1.40 -3.81 17.85
CA LYS A 100 1.54 -4.37 19.22
C LYS A 100 2.27 -5.71 19.18
N GLN A 101 1.85 -6.64 18.33
CA GLN A 101 2.45 -7.97 18.22
C GLN A 101 3.92 -7.90 17.79
N MET A 102 4.22 -7.09 16.78
CA MET A 102 5.58 -6.95 16.25
C MET A 102 6.54 -6.31 17.26
N PHE A 103 6.04 -5.37 18.08
CA PHE A 103 6.82 -4.76 19.14
C PHE A 103 7.04 -5.71 20.33
N THR A 104 5.97 -6.35 20.81
CA THR A 104 6.02 -7.16 22.05
C THR A 104 6.52 -8.58 21.85
N CYS A 105 6.11 -9.27 20.79
CA CYS A 105 6.42 -10.68 20.55
C CYS A 105 7.60 -10.88 19.59
N LYS A 106 7.80 -9.97 18.64
CA LYS A 106 8.86 -10.08 17.62
C LYS A 106 10.07 -9.15 17.86
N GLY A 107 10.04 -8.33 18.92
CA GLY A 107 11.15 -7.45 19.30
C GLY A 107 11.58 -6.44 18.25
N ARG A 108 10.68 -6.05 17.33
CA ARG A 108 11.03 -5.15 16.22
C ARG A 108 11.21 -3.71 16.71
N SER A 109 12.17 -3.00 16.11
CA SER A 109 12.38 -1.58 16.38
C SER A 109 11.23 -0.72 15.88
N PHE A 110 11.14 0.51 16.37
CA PHE A 110 10.05 1.45 16.03
C PHE A 110 9.95 1.74 14.52
N ASN A 111 11.08 1.73 13.80
CA ASN A 111 11.11 1.96 12.35
C ASN A 111 10.74 0.71 11.53
N ALA A 112 10.58 -0.45 12.19
CA ALA A 112 10.28 -1.74 11.58
C ALA A 112 8.86 -2.25 11.89
N ILE A 113 7.98 -1.36 12.38
CA ILE A 113 6.57 -1.61 12.69
C ILE A 113 5.66 -0.67 11.88
N PRO A 114 4.42 -1.09 11.55
CA PRO A 114 3.51 -0.28 10.76
C PRO A 114 3.08 1.00 11.49
N PRO A 115 2.60 2.04 10.77
CA PRO A 115 2.04 3.24 11.38
C PRO A 115 0.81 2.91 12.24
N SER A 116 0.38 3.85 13.07
CA SER A 116 -0.92 3.73 13.76
C SER A 116 -2.08 3.88 12.78
N ARG A 117 -3.26 3.37 13.13
CA ARG A 117 -4.47 3.50 12.29
C ARG A 117 -4.79 4.96 11.96
N THR A 118 -4.70 5.86 12.94
CA THR A 118 -4.96 7.29 12.74
C THR A 118 -3.98 7.93 11.75
N ALA A 119 -2.68 7.59 11.86
CA ALA A 119 -1.68 8.08 10.93
C ALA A 119 -1.91 7.53 9.52
N LEU A 120 -2.27 6.25 9.41
CA LEU A 120 -2.58 5.62 8.13
C LEU A 120 -3.82 6.23 7.46
N LEU A 121 -4.87 6.56 8.22
CA LEU A 121 -6.06 7.21 7.69
C LEU A 121 -5.74 8.58 7.08
N GLN A 122 -5.04 9.44 7.82
CA GLN A 122 -4.62 10.76 7.34
C GLN A 122 -3.71 10.65 6.11
N TYR A 123 -2.80 9.68 6.14
CA TYR A 123 -1.92 9.36 5.03
C TYR A 123 -2.70 8.95 3.78
N ALA A 124 -3.65 8.03 3.92
CA ALA A 124 -4.47 7.51 2.83
C ALA A 124 -5.35 8.62 2.21
N GLN A 125 -5.95 9.47 3.05
CA GLN A 125 -6.72 10.64 2.60
C GLN A 125 -5.88 11.60 1.77
N ARG A 126 -4.61 11.82 2.15
CA ARG A 126 -3.69 12.67 1.39
C ARG A 126 -3.25 12.03 0.07
N ALA A 127 -3.17 10.70 0.02
CA ALA A 127 -2.85 9.96 -1.20
C ALA A 127 -4.01 9.98 -2.20
N THR A 128 -5.24 10.14 -1.74
CA THR A 128 -6.45 10.29 -2.57
C THR A 128 -6.70 11.77 -2.85
N TYR A 129 -5.95 12.33 -3.79
CA TYR A 129 -6.12 13.70 -4.28
C TYR A 129 -7.33 13.87 -5.19
#